data_AF-A0A7S1ZTN1-F1
#
_entry.id   AF-A0A7S1ZTN1-F1
#
_cell.length_a   1.000
_cell.length_b   1.000
_cell.length_c   1.000
_cell.angle_alpha   90.00
_cell.angle_beta   90.00
_cell.angle_gamma   90.00
#
_symmetry.space_group_name_H-M   'P 1'
#
loop_
_entity.id
_entity.type
_entity.pdbx_description
1 polymer ?
#
loop_
_entity_poly.entity_id
_entity_poly.type
_entity_poly.pdbx_seq_one_letter_code
_entity_poly.pdbx_strand_id
1 'polypeptide(L)'
;NLKAGEKAMRSSAFGPAAVYLETGVGLMCSNHWLLHKELSLDMFNAAAEAALCTNKIQWHEELTEELMAQPHITVEEKIRVLSTVIECKFFVQNKELEG
;
A
#
# COMPACT_ATOMS: atom_id res chain seq x y z
N ASN A 1 11.78 -6.41 -3.19
CA ASN A 1 10.93 -5.46 -2.45
C ASN A 1 9.54 -6.00 -2.20
N LEU A 2 8.63 -6.08 -3.18
CA LEU A 2 7.25 -6.57 -2.97
C LEU A 2 7.16 -7.86 -2.11
N LYS A 3 7.77 -8.96 -2.58
CA LYS A 3 7.76 -10.25 -1.86
C LYS A 3 8.34 -10.17 -0.44
N ALA A 4 9.34 -9.32 -0.22
CA ALA A 4 9.96 -9.15 1.10
C ALA A 4 9.06 -8.32 2.02
N GLY A 5 8.46 -7.27 1.49
CA GLY A 5 7.44 -6.45 2.15
C GLY A 5 6.25 -7.30 2.58
N GLU A 6 5.63 -8.04 1.66
CA GLU A 6 4.51 -8.94 1.95
C GLU A 6 4.87 -10.01 2.99
N LYS A 7 6.07 -10.59 2.92
CA LYS A 7 6.52 -11.58 3.91
C LYS A 7 6.65 -10.94 5.30
N ALA A 8 7.16 -9.72 5.37
CA ALA A 8 7.27 -8.97 6.61
C ALA A 8 5.87 -8.58 7.15
N MET A 9 4.94 -8.14 6.28
CA MET A 9 3.54 -7.88 6.64
C MET A 9 2.87 -9.11 7.25
N ARG A 10 2.98 -10.29 6.61
CA ARG A 10 2.45 -11.55 7.14
C ARG A 10 3.05 -11.99 8.47
N SER A 11 4.22 -11.46 8.84
CA SER A 11 4.89 -11.72 10.11
C SER A 11 4.66 -10.60 11.14
N SER A 12 3.75 -9.66 10.84
CA SER A 12 3.50 -8.44 11.63
C SER A 12 4.73 -7.55 11.83
N ALA A 13 5.75 -7.70 10.99
CA ALA A 13 6.95 -6.88 10.99
C ALA A 13 6.72 -5.61 10.15
N PHE A 14 5.78 -4.78 10.57
CA PHE A 14 5.24 -3.66 9.78
C PHE A 14 6.29 -2.58 9.45
N GLY A 15 7.18 -2.25 10.39
CA GLY A 15 8.27 -1.30 10.15
C GLY A 15 9.21 -1.76 9.02
N PRO A 16 9.82 -2.96 9.12
CA PRO A 16 10.59 -3.54 8.03
C PRO A 16 9.81 -3.68 6.72
N ALA A 17 8.53 -4.05 6.79
CA ALA A 17 7.68 -4.14 5.60
C ALA A 17 7.58 -2.79 4.88
N ALA A 18 7.29 -1.72 5.63
CA ALA A 18 7.21 -0.37 5.09
C ALA A 18 8.53 0.04 4.41
N VAL A 19 9.69 -0.26 5.00
CA VAL A 19 11.00 0.05 4.38
C VAL A 19 11.18 -0.67 3.05
N TYR A 20 10.86 -1.96 2.97
CA TYR A 20 10.96 -2.71 1.72
C TYR A 20 10.01 -2.19 0.65
N LEU A 21 8.79 -1.81 1.02
CA LEU A 21 7.75 -1.36 0.10
C LEU A 21 8.00 0.07 -0.38
N GLU A 22 8.42 0.97 0.50
CA GLU A 22 8.87 2.34 0.16
C GLU A 22 10.05 2.30 -0.82
N THR A 23 11.04 1.43 -0.55
CA THR A 23 12.15 1.19 -1.50
C THR A 23 11.65 0.58 -2.81
N GLY A 24 10.63 -0.28 -2.75
CA GLY A 24 10.01 -0.88 -3.93
C GLY A 24 9.36 0.16 -4.82
N VAL A 25 8.56 1.05 -4.23
CA VAL A 25 7.88 2.14 -4.94
C VAL A 25 8.90 3.08 -5.58
N GLY A 26 9.92 3.50 -4.83
CA GLY A 26 10.96 4.41 -5.34
C GLY A 26 11.85 3.85 -6.46
N LEU A 27 11.83 2.53 -6.70
CA LEU A 27 12.62 1.88 -7.76
C LEU A 27 11.82 1.61 -9.05
N MET A 28 10.52 1.90 -9.07
CA MET A 28 9.71 1.67 -10.27
C MET A 28 10.05 2.71 -11.35
N CYS A 29 10.12 2.26 -12.60
CA CYS A 29 10.35 3.15 -13.74
C CYS A 29 9.12 4.01 -14.03
N SER A 30 9.27 5.24 -14.52
CA SER A 30 8.16 6.20 -14.70
C SER A 30 6.96 5.72 -15.52
N ASN A 31 7.12 4.67 -16.35
CA ASN A 31 6.06 4.06 -17.15
C ASN A 31 5.57 2.71 -16.58
N HIS A 32 5.86 2.40 -15.31
CA HIS A 32 5.53 1.14 -14.66
C HIS A 32 4.03 0.83 -14.69
N TRP A 33 3.17 1.84 -14.57
CA TRP A 33 1.72 1.66 -14.65
C TRP A 33 1.27 1.07 -15.99
N LEU A 34 1.95 1.43 -17.08
CA LEU A 34 1.65 0.93 -18.42
C LEU A 34 2.32 -0.43 -18.70
N LEU A 35 3.61 -0.56 -18.35
CA LEU A 35 4.40 -1.76 -18.67
C LEU A 35 4.18 -2.92 -17.70
N HIS A 36 3.84 -2.60 -16.46
CA HIS A 36 3.83 -3.51 -15.32
C HIS A 36 2.63 -3.23 -14.42
N LYS A 37 1.45 -3.09 -15.01
CA LYS A 37 0.20 -2.72 -14.33
C LYS A 37 -0.08 -3.57 -13.08
N GLU A 38 -0.12 -4.90 -13.22
CA GLU A 38 -0.41 -5.80 -12.09
C GLU A 38 0.62 -5.67 -10.96
N LEU A 39 1.92 -5.63 -11.31
CA LEU A 39 2.98 -5.44 -10.33
C LEU A 39 2.85 -4.11 -9.60
N SER A 40 2.45 -3.06 -10.32
CA SER A 40 2.23 -1.72 -9.76
C SER A 40 1.04 -1.74 -8.79
N LEU A 41 -0.08 -2.34 -9.18
CA LEU A 41 -1.26 -2.48 -8.33
C LEU A 41 -0.95 -3.27 -7.05
N ASP A 42 -0.25 -4.40 -7.16
CA ASP A 42 0.15 -5.21 -6.00
C ASP A 42 1.14 -4.45 -5.10
N MET A 43 2.10 -3.71 -5.69
CA MET A 43 3.04 -2.88 -4.94
C MET A 43 2.33 -1.76 -4.18
N PHE A 44 1.45 -1.01 -4.84
CA PHE A 44 0.71 0.08 -4.23
C PHE A 44 -0.25 -0.41 -3.16
N ASN A 45 -0.92 -1.55 -3.37
CA ASN A 45 -1.78 -2.16 -2.36
C ASN A 45 -0.99 -2.52 -1.09
N ALA A 46 0.13 -3.24 -1.24
CA ALA A 46 0.96 -3.60 -0.11
C ALA A 46 1.56 -2.37 0.59
N ALA A 47 2.00 -1.37 -0.18
CA ALA A 47 2.58 -0.13 0.35
C ALA A 47 1.54 0.69 1.14
N ALA A 48 0.32 0.83 0.63
CA ALA A 48 -0.77 1.52 1.32
C ALA A 48 -1.12 0.84 2.64
N GLU A 49 -1.22 -0.49 2.66
CA GLU A 49 -1.45 -1.27 3.88
C GLU A 49 -0.32 -1.06 4.91
N ALA A 50 0.94 -1.15 4.47
CA ALA A 50 2.10 -0.93 5.34
C ALA A 50 2.16 0.49 5.89
N ALA A 51 1.80 1.49 5.08
CA ALA A 51 1.73 2.89 5.50
C ALA A 51 0.72 3.06 6.64
N LEU A 52 -0.47 2.47 6.53
CA LEU A 52 -1.49 2.51 7.59
C LEU A 52 -1.02 1.77 8.86
N CYS A 53 -0.50 0.55 8.72
CA CYS A 53 0.00 -0.24 9.85
C CYS A 53 1.18 0.41 10.59
N THR A 54 1.86 1.36 9.96
CA THR A 54 2.98 2.12 10.55
C THR A 54 2.64 3.59 10.81
N ASN A 55 1.37 3.98 10.66
CA ASN A 55 0.89 5.36 10.83
C ASN A 55 1.63 6.41 9.96
N LYS A 56 2.14 6.00 8.79
CA LYS A 56 2.74 6.87 7.78
C LYS A 56 1.66 7.49 6.87
N ILE A 57 0.83 8.35 7.45
CA ILE A 57 -0.36 8.90 6.77
C ILE A 57 -0.02 9.67 5.49
N GLN A 58 1.01 10.53 5.53
CA GLN A 58 1.43 11.30 4.36
C GLN A 58 1.82 10.39 3.18
N TRP A 59 2.59 9.33 3.45
CA TRP A 59 2.99 8.39 2.40
C TRP A 59 1.78 7.66 1.81
N HIS A 60 0.79 7.31 2.63
CA HIS A 60 -0.47 6.74 2.15
C HIS A 60 -1.24 7.71 1.23
N GLU A 61 -1.30 9.00 1.58
CA GLU A 61 -1.93 10.04 0.76
C GLU A 61 -1.22 10.18 -0.60
N GLU A 62 0.10 10.26 -0.60
CA GLU A 62 0.92 10.33 -1.83
C GLU A 62 0.66 9.14 -2.76
N LEU A 63 0.64 7.91 -2.22
CA LEU A 63 0.32 6.70 -2.98
C LEU A 63 -1.10 6.74 -3.57
N THR A 64 -2.06 7.24 -2.80
CA THR A 64 -3.45 7.36 -3.23
C THR A 64 -3.60 8.39 -4.33
N GLU A 65 -2.99 9.56 -4.19
CA GLU A 65 -3.02 10.63 -5.19
C GLU A 65 -2.41 10.15 -6.51
N GLU A 66 -1.26 9.48 -6.47
CA GLU A 66 -0.61 8.94 -7.66
C GLU A 66 -1.50 7.92 -8.37
N LEU A 67 -2.09 6.98 -7.62
CA LEU A 67 -3.01 5.97 -8.16
C LEU A 67 -4.25 6.63 -8.78
N MET A 68 -4.81 7.63 -8.12
CA MET A 68 -6.01 8.33 -8.61
C MET A 68 -5.73 9.09 -9.90
N ALA A 69 -4.53 9.63 -10.06
CA ALA A 69 -4.07 10.31 -11.27
C ALA A 69 -3.92 9.39 -12.49
N GLN A 70 -3.87 8.05 -12.31
CA GLN A 70 -3.69 7.14 -13.44
C GLN A 70 -4.99 6.96 -14.25
N PRO A 71 -5.00 7.30 -15.55
CA PRO A 71 -6.22 7.26 -16.38
C PRO A 71 -6.58 5.86 -16.89
N HIS A 72 -5.62 4.93 -16.91
CA HIS A 72 -5.78 3.58 -17.47
C HIS A 72 -6.01 2.49 -16.39
N ILE A 73 -6.06 2.92 -15.13
CA ILE A 73 -6.45 2.08 -13.99
C ILE A 73 -7.95 2.26 -13.77
N THR A 74 -8.68 1.15 -13.74
CA THR A 74 -10.14 1.16 -13.62
C THR A 74 -10.56 1.56 -12.21
N VAL A 75 -11.81 1.97 -12.06
CA VAL A 75 -12.38 2.28 -10.73
C VAL A 75 -12.33 1.07 -9.81
N GLU A 76 -12.58 -0.14 -10.34
CA GLU A 76 -12.50 -1.39 -9.57
C GLU A 76 -11.10 -1.66 -9.03
N GLU A 77 -10.07 -1.46 -9.86
CA GLU A 77 -8.68 -1.62 -9.45
C GLU A 77 -8.26 -0.58 -8.42
N LYS A 78 -8.74 0.66 -8.55
CA LYS A 78 -8.52 1.71 -7.54
C LYS A 78 -9.17 1.35 -6.22
N ILE A 79 -10.41 0.85 -6.24
CA ILE A 79 -11.11 0.38 -5.04
C ILE A 79 -10.34 -0.77 -4.39
N ARG A 80 -9.80 -1.73 -5.15
CA ARG A 80 -9.02 -2.85 -4.62
C ARG A 80 -7.81 -2.37 -3.80
N VAL A 81 -7.09 -1.37 -4.30
CA VAL A 81 -5.92 -0.80 -3.60
C VAL A 81 -6.32 0.05 -2.39
N LEU A 82 -7.49 0.71 -2.45
CA LEU A 82 -7.95 1.58 -1.36
C LEU A 82 -8.80 0.84 -0.31
N SER A 83 -9.30 -0.36 -0.60
CA SER A 83 -10.13 -1.13 0.34
C SER A 83 -9.36 -1.60 1.57
N THR A 84 -8.04 -1.72 1.49
CA THR A 84 -7.13 -1.98 2.61
C THR A 84 -7.26 -0.92 3.72
N VAL A 85 -7.74 0.29 3.41
CA VAL A 85 -8.04 1.34 4.39
C VAL A 85 -9.17 0.97 5.35
N ILE A 86 -10.19 0.24 4.87
CA ILE A 86 -11.41 -0.02 5.64
C ILE A 86 -11.13 -1.08 6.71
N GLU A 87 -10.47 -2.18 6.36
CA GLU A 87 -10.18 -3.27 7.29
C GLU A 87 -9.16 -2.88 8.36
N CYS A 88 -8.10 -2.14 8.01
CA CYS A 88 -7.12 -1.66 8.98
C CYS A 88 -7.70 -0.64 9.98
N LYS A 89 -8.55 0.30 9.54
CA LYS A 89 -9.17 1.28 10.45
C LYS A 89 -10.07 0.61 11.48
N PHE A 90 -10.87 -0.38 11.08
CA PHE A 90 -11.69 -1.14 12.04
C PHE A 90 -10.83 -1.94 13.02
N PHE A 91 -9.72 -2.53 12.58
CA PHE A 91 -8.84 -3.29 13.46
C PHE A 91 -8.13 -2.40 14.50
N VAL A 92 -7.62 -1.23 14.09
CA VAL A 92 -6.95 -0.28 14.99
C VAL A 92 -7.94 0.33 15.98
N GLN A 93 -9.11 0.78 15.53
CA GLN A 93 -10.13 1.36 16.42
C GLN A 93 -10.66 0.37 17.47
N ASN A 94 -10.83 -0.92 17.12
CA ASN A 94 -11.25 -1.93 18.10
C ASN A 94 -10.16 -2.20 19.16
N LYS A 95 -8.88 -2.08 18.79
CA LYS A 95 -7.76 -2.32 19.72
C LYS A 95 -7.54 -1.18 20.72
N GLU A 96 -7.90 0.05 20.37
CA GLU A 96 -7.86 1.21 21.27
C GLU A 96 -9.04 1.25 22.26
N LEU A 97 -10.14 0.55 21.98
CA LEU A 97 -11.31 0.48 22.86
C LEU A 97 -11.21 -0.63 23.93
N GLU A 98 -10.25 -1.55 23.79
CA GLU A 98 -10.02 -2.68 24.71
C GLU A 98 -8.88 -2.45 25.73
N GLY A 99 -8.23 -1.27 25.70
CA GLY A 99 -7.13 -0.90 26.61
C GLY A 99 -7.49 0.26 27.54
#